data_AF-A0A1I1AAT2-F1
#
_entry.id   AF-A0A1I1AAT2-F1
#
_cell.length_a   1.000
_cell.length_b   1.000
_cell.length_c   1.000
_cell.angle_alpha   90.00
_cell.angle_beta   90.00
_cell.angle_gamma   90.00
#
_symmetry.space_group_name_H-M   'P 1'
#
loop_
_entity.id
_entity.type
_entity.pdbx_description
1 polymer ?
#
loop_
_entity_poly.entity_id
_entity_poly.type
_entity_poly.pdbx_seq_one_letter_code
_entity_poly.pdbx_strand_id
1 'polypeptide(L)'
;MEISEETIRKRNLEEIKKAVSDHKEAVLKGIDFLETLNKSGTLDMVDALIKHREDALENVMREINKPQYAATLENLPKLLILIGELNVEDMERFAERLNHGVKEAAAAEVSEHTSYMGLIKALKDPEINRSVTMLLQFLRGMGKE
;
A
#
# COMPACT_ATOMS: atom_id res chain seq x y z
N MET A 1 -10.57 -62.53 5.87
CA MET A 1 -9.38 -62.35 6.73
C MET A 1 -9.30 -60.87 7.05
N GLU A 2 -9.66 -60.46 8.27
CA GLU A 2 -9.42 -59.09 8.74
C GLU A 2 -7.92 -58.87 8.82
N ILE A 3 -7.44 -57.84 8.12
CA ILE A 3 -6.05 -57.42 8.19
C ILE A 3 -5.86 -56.81 9.59
N SER A 4 -4.91 -57.33 10.37
CA SER A 4 -4.67 -56.80 11.73
C SER A 4 -4.25 -55.33 11.67
N GLU A 5 -4.64 -54.54 12.68
CA GLU A 5 -4.27 -53.11 12.78
C GLU A 5 -2.76 -52.89 12.69
N GLU A 6 -1.96 -53.84 13.21
CA GLU A 6 -0.50 -53.80 13.14
C GLU A 6 0.01 -53.91 11.70
N THR A 7 -0.65 -54.72 10.87
CA THR A 7 -0.33 -54.90 9.45
C THR A 7 -0.68 -53.64 8.64
N ILE A 8 -1.81 -53.00 8.96
CA ILE A 8 -2.22 -51.72 8.35
C ILE A 8 -1.22 -50.62 8.71
N ARG A 9 -0.86 -50.52 9.99
CA ARG A 9 0.10 -49.53 10.48
C ARG A 9 1.48 -49.69 9.83
N LYS A 10 1.98 -50.93 9.68
CA LYS A 10 3.24 -51.20 8.96
C LYS A 10 3.17 -50.77 7.49
N ARG A 11 2.06 -51.07 6.81
CA ARG A 11 1.88 -50.72 5.39
C ARG A 11 1.84 -49.20 5.19
N ASN A 12 1.10 -48.48 6.03
CA ASN A 12 1.05 -47.02 5.99
C ASN A 12 2.44 -46.39 6.23
N LEU A 13 3.23 -46.97 7.15
CA LEU A 13 4.58 -46.47 7.42
C LEU A 13 5.51 -46.65 6.21
N GLU A 14 5.43 -47.79 5.53
CA GLU A 14 6.19 -48.07 4.31
C GLU A 14 5.76 -47.17 3.14
N GLU A 15 4.46 -46.92 2.98
CA GLU A 15 3.94 -46.00 1.97
C GLU A 15 4.43 -44.56 2.20
N ILE A 16 4.40 -44.08 3.45
CA ILE A 16 4.92 -42.74 3.80
C ILE A 16 6.43 -42.68 3.54
N LYS A 17 7.22 -43.68 3.97
CA LYS A 17 8.66 -43.73 3.71
C LYS A 17 8.97 -43.68 2.23
N LYS A 18 8.22 -44.43 1.41
CA LYS A 18 8.39 -44.45 -0.04
C LYS A 18 8.07 -43.08 -0.64
N ALA A 19 6.93 -42.48 -0.30
CA ALA A 19 6.54 -41.16 -0.79
C ALA A 19 7.56 -40.06 -0.40
N VAL A 20 8.08 -40.09 0.83
CA VAL A 20 9.12 -39.17 1.28
C VAL A 20 10.44 -39.41 0.54
N SER A 21 10.79 -40.66 0.25
CA SER A 21 12.01 -41.00 -0.49
C SER A 21 11.93 -40.56 -1.96
N ASP A 22 10.79 -40.81 -2.61
CA ASP A 22 10.54 -40.44 -4.01
C ASP A 22 10.44 -38.92 -4.19
N HIS A 23 10.07 -38.18 -3.14
CA HIS A 23 9.95 -36.72 -3.14
C HIS A 23 10.95 -36.02 -2.20
N LYS A 24 12.10 -36.65 -1.93
CA LYS A 24 13.09 -36.16 -0.96
C LYS A 24 13.41 -34.68 -1.10
N GLU A 25 13.67 -34.21 -2.31
CA GLU A 25 14.06 -32.81 -2.55
C GLU A 25 12.91 -31.83 -2.24
N ALA A 26 11.68 -32.16 -2.63
CA ALA A 26 10.52 -31.32 -2.34
C ALA A 26 10.22 -31.28 -0.83
N VAL A 27 10.35 -32.41 -0.14
CA VAL A 27 10.19 -32.49 1.32
C VAL A 27 11.25 -31.64 2.02
N LEU A 28 12.53 -31.74 1.62
CA LEU A 28 13.61 -30.93 2.19
C LEU A 28 13.38 -29.43 1.95
N LYS A 29 12.98 -29.02 0.74
CA LYS A 29 12.62 -27.62 0.45
C LYS A 29 11.43 -27.15 1.30
N GLY A 30 10.44 -28.00 1.53
CA GLY A 30 9.32 -27.70 2.40
C GLY A 30 9.74 -27.50 3.85
N ILE A 31 10.67 -28.32 4.35
CA ILE A 31 11.25 -28.18 5.69
C ILE A 31 12.04 -26.86 5.78
N ASP A 32 12.89 -26.54 4.81
CA ASP A 32 13.65 -25.28 4.79
C ASP A 32 12.74 -24.06 4.72
N PHE A 33 11.65 -24.13 3.94
CA PHE A 33 10.64 -23.08 3.88
C PHE A 33 9.94 -22.88 5.23
N LEU A 34 9.48 -23.97 5.86
CA LEU A 34 8.87 -23.92 7.19
C LEU A 34 9.85 -23.39 8.25
N GLU A 35 11.13 -23.78 8.17
CA GLU A 35 12.17 -23.27 9.05
C GLU A 35 12.40 -21.77 8.85
N THR A 36 12.39 -21.31 7.60
CA THR A 36 12.50 -19.87 7.27
C THR A 36 11.34 -19.09 7.86
N LEU A 37 10.11 -19.57 7.67
CA LEU A 37 8.90 -18.95 8.25
C LEU A 37 8.92 -18.96 9.78
N ASN A 38 9.46 -20.01 10.38
CA ASN A 38 9.58 -20.13 11.84
C ASN A 38 10.62 -19.13 12.38
N LYS A 39 11.80 -19.02 11.75
CA LYS A 39 12.85 -18.07 12.15
C LYS A 39 12.42 -16.61 12.02
N SER A 40 11.56 -16.29 11.04
CA SER A 40 11.03 -14.94 10.86
C SER A 40 9.83 -14.61 11.78
N GLY A 41 9.36 -15.55 12.60
CA GLY A 41 8.13 -15.41 13.40
C GLY A 41 6.85 -15.41 12.56
N THR A 42 6.95 -15.65 11.25
CA THR A 42 5.80 -15.69 10.33
C THR A 42 4.94 -16.92 10.58
N LEU A 43 5.53 -18.06 10.96
CA LEU A 43 4.78 -19.26 11.28
C LEU A 43 3.84 -19.04 12.46
N ASP A 44 4.32 -18.38 13.52
CA ASP A 44 3.54 -18.02 14.71
C ASP A 44 2.43 -17.02 14.38
N MET A 45 2.71 -16.05 13.51
CA MET A 45 1.71 -15.09 13.02
C MET A 45 0.59 -15.79 12.25
N VAL A 46 0.93 -16.72 11.34
CA VAL A 46 -0.06 -17.49 10.58
C VAL A 46 -0.88 -18.39 11.50
N ASP A 47 -0.24 -19.08 12.46
CA ASP A 47 -0.92 -19.91 13.45
C ASP A 47 -1.89 -19.09 14.32
N ALA A 48 -1.45 -17.92 14.81
CA ALA A 48 -2.29 -17.01 15.57
C ALA A 48 -3.48 -16.50 14.74
N LEU A 49 -3.26 -16.14 13.47
CA LEU A 49 -4.33 -15.71 12.56
C LEU A 49 -5.36 -16.82 12.32
N ILE A 50 -4.91 -18.07 12.17
CA ILE A 50 -5.81 -19.22 11.97
C ILE A 50 -6.60 -19.51 13.25
N LYS A 51 -5.94 -19.51 14.41
CA LYS A 51 -6.59 -19.75 15.72
C LYS A 51 -7.63 -18.68 16.03
N HIS A 52 -7.37 -17.44 15.67
CA HIS A 52 -8.26 -16.31 15.88
C HIS A 52 -9.04 -15.92 14.62
N ARG A 53 -9.15 -16.82 13.62
CA ARG A 53 -9.75 -16.48 12.33
C ARG A 53 -11.20 -15.98 12.46
N GLU A 54 -11.97 -16.56 13.38
CA GLU A 54 -13.38 -16.24 13.58
C GLU A 54 -13.49 -14.85 14.20
N ASP A 55 -12.79 -14.58 15.30
CA ASP A 55 -12.77 -13.27 15.96
C ASP A 55 -12.18 -12.16 15.07
N ALA A 56 -11.08 -12.45 14.37
CA ALA A 56 -10.37 -11.48 13.54
C ALA A 56 -11.18 -11.14 12.28
N LEU A 57 -11.68 -12.14 11.56
CA LEU A 57 -12.45 -11.91 10.34
C LEU A 57 -13.84 -11.37 10.65
N GLU A 58 -14.50 -11.83 11.70
CA GLU A 58 -15.84 -11.34 12.05
C GLU A 58 -15.80 -9.86 12.43
N ASN A 59 -14.85 -9.42 13.27
CA ASN A 59 -14.75 -8.02 13.66
C ASN A 59 -14.38 -7.12 12.48
N VAL A 60 -13.43 -7.54 11.63
CA VAL A 60 -13.03 -6.78 10.44
C VAL A 60 -14.17 -6.71 9.43
N MET A 61 -14.84 -7.83 9.14
CA MET A 61 -15.99 -7.86 8.23
C MET A 61 -17.15 -7.03 8.78
N ARG A 62 -17.41 -7.11 10.09
CA ARG A 62 -18.45 -6.30 10.74
C ARG A 62 -18.13 -4.81 10.65
N GLU A 63 -16.87 -4.42 10.81
CA GLU A 63 -16.42 -3.04 10.71
C GLU A 63 -16.54 -2.52 9.28
N ILE A 64 -16.00 -3.23 8.29
CA ILE A 64 -15.99 -2.83 6.88
C ILE A 64 -17.41 -2.82 6.29
N ASN A 65 -18.30 -3.70 6.75
CA ASN A 65 -19.71 -3.72 6.31
C ASN A 65 -20.58 -2.63 6.96
N LYS A 66 -20.03 -1.79 7.86
CA LYS A 66 -20.82 -0.67 8.41
C LYS A 66 -21.20 0.30 7.28
N PRO A 67 -22.44 0.84 7.28
CA PRO A 67 -22.90 1.78 6.26
C PRO A 67 -21.97 2.99 6.04
N GLN A 68 -21.28 3.43 7.10
CA GLN A 68 -20.31 4.53 7.05
C GLN A 68 -19.13 4.31 6.09
N TYR A 69 -18.78 3.05 5.78
CA TYR A 69 -17.69 2.73 4.84
C TYR A 69 -18.18 2.28 3.47
N ALA A 70 -19.49 2.08 3.29
CA ALA A 70 -20.06 1.59 2.03
C ALA A 70 -19.66 2.49 0.85
N ALA A 71 -19.76 3.81 1.01
CA ALA A 71 -19.37 4.77 -0.01
C ALA A 71 -17.87 4.73 -0.32
N THR A 72 -17.01 4.50 0.68
CA THR A 72 -15.55 4.39 0.48
C THR A 72 -15.22 3.13 -0.29
N LEU A 73 -15.83 1.99 0.06
CA LEU A 73 -15.61 0.71 -0.60
C LEU A 73 -16.14 0.71 -2.03
N GLU A 74 -17.30 1.32 -2.27
CA GLU A 74 -17.88 1.48 -3.60
C GLU A 74 -16.98 2.32 -4.51
N ASN A 75 -16.32 3.34 -3.95
CA ASN A 75 -15.47 4.24 -4.72
C ASN A 75 -13.99 3.84 -4.72
N LEU A 76 -13.56 2.87 -3.90
CA LEU A 76 -12.17 2.43 -3.82
C LEU A 76 -11.60 2.00 -5.19
N PRO A 77 -12.30 1.19 -6.02
CA PRO A 77 -11.81 0.85 -7.35
C PRO A 77 -11.66 2.07 -8.26
N LYS A 78 -12.58 3.04 -8.17
CA LYS A 78 -12.51 4.29 -8.95
C LYS A 78 -11.30 5.12 -8.54
N LEU A 79 -11.01 5.18 -7.24
CA LEU A 79 -9.82 5.84 -6.71
C LEU A 79 -8.54 5.15 -7.18
N LEU A 80 -8.49 3.83 -7.21
CA LEU A 80 -7.34 3.08 -7.72
C LEU A 80 -7.11 3.33 -9.21
N ILE A 81 -8.17 3.35 -10.02
CA ILE A 81 -8.09 3.69 -11.45
C ILE A 81 -7.60 5.12 -11.63
N LEU A 82 -8.19 6.07 -10.91
CA LEU A 82 -7.78 7.47 -10.95
C LEU A 82 -6.30 7.63 -10.61
N ILE A 83 -5.82 6.98 -9.55
CA ILE A 83 -4.39 6.99 -9.18
C ILE A 83 -3.52 6.42 -10.31
N GLY A 84 -3.99 5.39 -11.02
CA GLY A 84 -3.28 4.82 -12.17
C GLY A 84 -3.29 5.71 -13.42
N GLU A 85 -4.31 6.56 -13.58
CA GLU A 85 -4.42 7.54 -14.68
C GLU A 85 -3.63 8.82 -14.40
N LEU A 86 -3.35 9.14 -13.13
CA LEU A 86 -2.53 10.29 -12.76
C LEU A 86 -1.08 10.07 -13.18
N ASN A 87 -0.50 11.08 -13.84
CA ASN A 87 0.95 11.12 -14.04
C ASN A 87 1.64 11.44 -12.71
N VAL A 88 2.08 10.40 -12.01
CA VAL A 88 2.73 10.49 -10.69
C VAL A 88 3.98 11.37 -10.74
N GLU A 89 4.75 11.32 -11.83
CA GLU A 89 6.01 12.07 -11.98
C GLU A 89 5.74 13.60 -12.05
N ASP A 90 4.69 14.00 -12.75
CA ASP A 90 4.29 15.40 -12.82
C ASP A 90 3.70 15.91 -11.50
N MET A 91 2.94 15.05 -10.80
CA MET A 91 2.42 15.36 -9.47
C MET A 91 3.53 15.50 -8.43
N GLU A 92 4.55 14.63 -8.47
CA GLU A 92 5.71 14.70 -7.58
C GLU A 92 6.47 16.02 -7.78
N ARG A 93 6.80 16.37 -9.03
CA ARG A 93 7.44 17.65 -9.37
C ARG A 93 6.62 18.86 -8.91
N PHE A 94 5.30 18.79 -9.03
CA PHE A 94 4.42 19.85 -8.55
C PHE A 94 4.44 19.95 -7.02
N ALA A 95 4.35 18.81 -6.33
CA ALA A 95 4.39 18.73 -4.87
C ALA A 95 5.73 19.22 -4.29
N GLU A 96 6.86 18.89 -4.92
CA GLU A 96 8.17 19.41 -4.54
C GLU A 96 8.23 20.94 -4.56
N ARG A 97 7.72 21.55 -5.63
CA ARG A 97 7.64 23.02 -5.76
C ARG A 97 6.74 23.65 -4.73
N LEU A 98 5.60 23.04 -4.44
CA LEU A 98 4.70 23.49 -3.38
C LEU A 98 5.38 23.41 -2.01
N ASN A 99 6.04 22.29 -1.71
CA ASN A 99 6.77 22.11 -0.45
C ASN A 99 7.88 23.14 -0.30
N HIS A 100 8.60 23.46 -1.38
CA HIS A 100 9.59 24.54 -1.37
C HIS A 100 8.94 25.89 -1.05
N GLY A 101 7.82 26.23 -1.70
CA GLY A 101 7.08 27.47 -1.42
C GLY A 101 6.60 27.58 0.03
N VAL A 102 6.12 26.47 0.62
CA VAL A 102 5.72 26.43 2.04
C VAL A 102 6.90 26.69 2.96
N LYS A 103 8.08 26.11 2.66
CA LYS A 103 9.30 26.35 3.45
C LYS A 103 9.75 27.81 3.39
N GLU A 104 9.77 28.40 2.20
CA GLU A 104 10.12 29.81 2.02
C GLU A 104 9.14 30.74 2.74
N ALA A 105 7.83 30.47 2.65
CA ALA A 105 6.81 31.25 3.35
C ALA A 105 6.93 31.13 4.88
N ALA A 106 7.30 29.95 5.39
CA ALA A 106 7.53 29.74 6.83
C ALA A 106 8.82 30.40 7.34
N ALA A 107 9.84 30.51 6.48
CA ALA A 107 11.11 31.17 6.79
C ALA A 107 11.05 32.70 6.67
N ALA A 108 10.06 33.23 5.94
CA ALA A 108 9.85 34.66 5.81
C ALA A 108 9.38 35.27 7.15
N GLU A 109 10.15 36.22 7.68
CA GLU A 109 9.67 37.10 8.75
C GLU A 109 8.64 38.08 8.17
N VAL A 110 7.37 37.67 8.14
CA VAL A 110 6.27 38.51 7.68
C VAL A 110 5.94 39.54 8.75
N SER A 111 6.60 40.69 8.73
CA SER A 111 6.27 41.82 9.61
C SER A 111 5.41 42.89 8.94
N GLU A 112 5.32 42.93 7.60
CA GLU A 112 4.54 43.91 6.86
C GLU A 112 3.72 43.31 5.71
N HIS A 113 2.62 43.98 5.37
CA HIS A 113 1.70 43.61 4.30
C HIS A 113 2.20 44.13 2.94
N THR A 114 2.05 43.32 1.89
CA THR A 114 2.38 43.76 0.53
C THR A 114 1.33 44.76 0.02
N SER A 115 1.74 46.02 -0.21
CA SER A 115 0.88 47.04 -0.83
C SER A 115 0.54 46.71 -2.28
N TYR A 116 -0.51 47.34 -2.84
CA TYR A 116 -0.86 47.17 -4.27
C TYR A 116 0.29 47.47 -5.23
N MET A 117 1.09 48.51 -4.94
CA MET A 117 2.28 48.83 -5.73
C MET A 117 3.38 47.77 -5.53
N GLY A 118 3.50 47.24 -4.31
CA GLY A 118 4.38 46.11 -3.99
C GLY A 118 4.02 44.86 -4.80
N LEU A 119 2.74 44.54 -4.96
CA LEU A 119 2.28 43.42 -5.78
C LEU A 119 2.67 43.58 -7.26
N ILE A 120 2.49 44.78 -7.83
CA ILE A 120 2.90 45.04 -9.22
C ILE A 120 4.42 44.88 -9.39
N LYS A 121 5.21 45.33 -8.41
CA LYS A 121 6.67 45.11 -8.42
C LYS A 121 7.01 43.63 -8.28
N ALA A 122 6.32 42.90 -7.40
CA ALA A 122 6.48 41.47 -7.22
C ALA A 122 6.18 40.68 -8.50
N LEU A 123 5.15 41.06 -9.27
CA LEU A 123 4.86 40.42 -10.55
C LEU A 123 5.94 40.64 -11.64
N LYS A 124 6.83 41.63 -11.46
CA LYS A 124 8.01 41.82 -12.33
C LYS A 124 9.21 40.99 -11.89
N ASP A 125 9.20 40.46 -10.67
CA ASP A 125 10.21 39.51 -10.23
C ASP A 125 10.11 38.23 -11.08
N PRO A 126 11.23 37.72 -11.64
CA PRO A 126 11.20 36.59 -12.56
C PRO A 126 10.71 35.29 -11.91
N GLU A 127 10.93 35.07 -10.62
CA GLU A 127 10.52 33.85 -9.91
C GLU A 127 9.02 33.86 -9.60
N ILE A 128 8.52 35.00 -9.12
CA ILE A 128 7.08 35.21 -8.89
C ILE A 128 6.33 35.15 -10.23
N ASN A 129 6.84 35.83 -11.26
CA ASN A 129 6.24 35.82 -12.60
C ASN A 129 6.16 34.40 -13.17
N ARG A 130 7.21 33.59 -13.02
CA ARG A 130 7.23 32.18 -13.46
C ARG A 130 6.16 31.36 -12.74
N SER A 131 5.97 31.56 -11.45
CA SER A 131 4.98 30.84 -10.64
C SER A 131 3.55 31.22 -11.03
N VAL A 132 3.29 32.52 -11.21
CA VAL A 132 2.00 33.02 -11.73
C VAL A 132 1.73 32.50 -13.14
N THR A 133 2.73 32.52 -14.02
CA THR A 133 2.61 31.98 -15.38
C THR A 133 2.29 30.48 -15.36
N MET A 134 2.95 29.71 -14.49
CA MET A 134 2.66 28.28 -14.31
C MET A 134 1.21 28.05 -13.88
N LEU A 135 0.72 28.81 -12.89
CA LEU A 135 -0.67 28.73 -12.45
C LEU A 135 -1.64 29.07 -13.58
N LEU A 136 -1.37 30.13 -14.35
CA LEU A 136 -2.20 30.49 -15.50
C LEU A 136 -2.22 29.41 -16.59
N GLN A 137 -1.09 28.73 -16.85
CA GLN A 137 -1.05 27.61 -17.79
C GLN A 137 -1.81 26.39 -17.26
N PHE A 138 -1.73 26.10 -15.96
CA PHE A 138 -2.53 25.06 -15.32
C PHE A 138 -4.03 25.35 -15.46
N LEU A 139 -4.46 26.57 -15.11
CA LEU A 139 -5.86 27.00 -15.27
C LEU A 139 -6.30 26.93 -16.74
N ARG A 140 -5.44 27.35 -17.68
CA ARG A 140 -5.70 27.25 -19.11
C ARG A 140 -5.81 25.80 -19.58
N GLY A 141 -5.02 24.88 -19.02
CA GLY A 141 -5.09 23.45 -19.31
C GLY A 141 -6.40 22.84 -18.79
N MET A 142 -6.80 23.15 -17.57
CA MET A 142 -8.07 22.67 -17.00
C MET A 142 -9.30 23.14 -17.78
N GLY A 143 -9.26 24.33 -18.36
CA GLY A 143 -10.34 24.88 -19.17
C GLY A 143 -10.33 24.48 -20.65
N LYS A 144 -9.33 23.70 -21.09
CA LYS A 144 -9.32 23.10 -22.41
C LYS A 144 -9.94 21.71 -22.31
N GLU A 145 -11.03 21.50 -23.04
CA GLU A 145 -11.47 20.15 -23.41
C GLU A 145 -10.41 19.47 -24.29
#